data_AF-A0A9P7GG79-F1
#
_entry.id   AF-A0A9P7GG79-F1
#
_cell.length_a   1.000
_cell.length_b   1.000
_cell.length_c   1.000
_cell.angle_alpha   90.00
_cell.angle_beta   90.00
_cell.angle_gamma   90.00
#
_symmetry.space_group_name_H-M   'P 1'
#
loop_
_entity.id
_entity.type
_entity.pdbx_description
1 polymer ?
#
loop_
_entity_poly.entity_id
_entity_poly.type
_entity_poly.pdbx_seq_one_letter_code
_entity_poly.pdbx_strand_id
1 'polypeptide(L)'
;MPISSLVRKANKGLGWLAARAGSTYRVRLPDAQFDAYDAYDDIRYTLRVFLSAELNQAQKDVVWTIFEDNMRDLYTNSSFGWDPPSKLEELFNKLSRFVLVETNDHTIVAFAMFRFEHEEDEDVLYCYDLQIHQSQRRTGLGTLLVQALEAIGTAWRMEKIMLTVFKANANAIKFYEAAGLAMDESSPNYLHEGETPDELEVVDYDILSKPLFLP
;
A
#
# COMPACT_ATOMS: atom_id res chain seq x y z
N MET A 1 -6.76 1.11 20.96
CA MET A 1 -6.41 2.48 20.52
C MET A 1 -6.58 2.50 19.02
N PRO A 2 -7.33 3.45 18.41
CA PRO A 2 -7.47 3.45 16.95
C PRO A 2 -6.12 3.81 16.32
N ILE A 3 -5.80 3.20 15.17
CA ILE A 3 -4.58 3.41 14.36
C ILE A 3 -4.29 4.90 14.16
N SER A 4 -5.35 5.72 14.10
CA SER A 4 -5.27 7.19 14.02
C SER A 4 -4.56 7.89 15.19
N SER A 5 -4.37 7.23 16.34
CA SER A 5 -3.75 7.82 17.54
C SER A 5 -2.23 7.63 17.62
N LEU A 6 -1.68 6.58 16.99
CA LEU A 6 -0.23 6.40 16.84
C LEU A 6 0.31 7.39 15.79
N VAL A 7 -0.43 7.59 14.70
CA VAL A 7 -0.11 8.55 13.62
C VAL A 7 -0.22 10.04 14.06
N ARG A 8 -0.98 10.35 15.13
CA ARG A 8 -1.23 11.75 15.54
C ARG A 8 -0.11 12.39 16.35
N LYS A 9 0.84 11.64 16.92
CA LYS A 9 1.91 12.22 17.77
C LYS A 9 3.06 12.86 16.97
N ALA A 10 3.17 12.61 15.67
CA ALA A 10 4.23 13.17 14.81
C ALA A 10 3.87 14.51 14.12
N ASN A 11 2.64 15.01 14.26
CA ASN A 11 2.15 16.19 13.54
C ASN A 11 2.49 17.54 14.19
N LYS A 12 3.78 17.79 14.46
CA LYS A 12 4.31 19.14 14.75
C LYS A 12 5.42 19.49 13.77
N GLY A 13 5.06 19.74 12.50
CA GLY A 13 6.07 20.20 11.54
C GLY A 13 5.66 20.43 10.10
N LEU A 14 4.37 20.49 9.74
CA LEU A 14 3.97 20.60 8.33
C LEU A 14 3.52 22.02 7.96
N GLY A 15 4.51 22.92 7.92
CA GLY A 15 4.36 24.30 7.43
C GLY A 15 4.91 24.56 6.03
N TRP A 16 5.58 23.60 5.37
CA TRP A 16 6.40 23.91 4.19
C TRP A 16 6.05 23.15 2.88
N LEU A 17 5.11 22.19 2.90
CA LEU A 17 4.66 21.49 1.68
C LEU A 17 3.50 22.18 0.93
N ALA A 18 2.96 23.28 1.45
CA ALA A 18 1.84 24.00 0.84
C ALA A 18 2.23 24.93 -0.34
N ALA A 19 3.52 25.10 -0.64
CA ALA A 19 3.98 26.14 -1.57
C ALA A 19 4.10 25.74 -3.06
N ARG A 20 3.60 24.56 -3.48
CA ARG A 20 3.65 24.15 -4.90
C ARG A 20 2.31 23.65 -5.48
N ALA A 21 1.20 23.94 -4.82
CA ALA A 21 -0.14 23.74 -5.36
C ALA A 21 -0.48 24.86 -6.37
N GLY A 22 0.03 24.76 -7.60
CA GLY A 22 -0.24 25.77 -8.63
C GLY A 22 0.18 25.41 -10.05
N SER A 23 0.55 24.16 -10.31
CA SER A 23 0.87 23.73 -11.67
C SER A 23 0.39 22.31 -11.86
N THR A 24 -0.54 22.14 -12.79
CA THR A 24 -1.00 20.87 -13.30
C THR A 24 0.18 20.21 -14.01
N TYR A 25 1.10 19.62 -13.26
CA TYR A 25 2.10 18.73 -13.83
C TYR A 25 1.36 17.46 -14.21
N ARG A 26 0.89 17.40 -15.46
CA ARG A 26 0.79 16.12 -16.17
C ARG A 26 2.23 15.59 -16.28
N VAL A 27 2.73 15.00 -15.19
CA VAL A 27 3.81 14.04 -15.32
C VAL A 27 3.17 12.92 -16.10
N ARG A 28 3.48 12.87 -17.39
CA ARG A 28 3.41 11.63 -18.15
C ARG A 28 4.38 10.71 -17.41
N LEU A 29 3.87 9.95 -16.43
CA LEU A 29 4.43 8.65 -16.14
C LEU A 29 4.56 8.02 -17.54
N PRO A 30 5.78 7.67 -18.00
CA PRO A 30 5.97 7.18 -19.37
C PRO A 30 4.89 6.14 -19.58
N ASP A 31 3.98 6.34 -20.55
CA ASP A 31 2.71 5.60 -20.70
C ASP A 31 2.91 4.14 -20.28
N ALA A 32 2.72 3.86 -18.98
CA ALA A 32 3.18 2.63 -18.36
C ALA A 32 1.99 1.68 -18.43
N GLN A 33 1.53 1.49 -19.66
CA GLN A 33 0.73 0.34 -20.02
C GLN A 33 1.66 -0.87 -19.88
N PHE A 34 1.75 -1.39 -18.66
CA PHE A 34 2.23 -2.73 -18.44
C PHE A 34 1.10 -3.66 -18.88
N ASP A 35 1.13 -4.08 -20.15
CA ASP A 35 0.25 -5.13 -20.64
C ASP A 35 0.75 -6.46 -20.05
N ALA A 36 0.16 -6.89 -18.93
CA ALA A 36 0.31 -8.26 -18.45
C ALA A 36 -0.68 -9.16 -19.21
N TYR A 37 -0.18 -10.20 -19.85
CA TYR A 37 -0.97 -11.16 -20.64
C TYR A 37 -1.11 -12.48 -19.87
N ASP A 38 -2.34 -12.92 -19.59
CA ASP A 38 -2.62 -14.29 -19.16
C ASP A 38 -3.15 -15.10 -20.37
N ALA A 39 -2.41 -16.14 -20.74
CA ALA A 39 -2.54 -16.85 -22.02
C ALA A 39 -3.74 -17.79 -22.11
N TYR A 40 -4.56 -17.90 -21.05
CA TYR A 40 -5.71 -18.82 -21.03
C TYR A 40 -7.05 -18.18 -21.42
N ASP A 41 -7.24 -16.86 -21.26
CA ASP A 41 -8.55 -16.18 -21.47
C ASP A 41 -8.50 -14.83 -22.26
N ASP A 42 -7.36 -14.46 -22.86
CA ASP A 42 -7.16 -13.15 -23.56
C ASP A 42 -7.53 -11.92 -22.70
N ILE A 43 -7.36 -12.05 -21.39
CA ILE A 43 -7.54 -10.94 -20.45
C ILE A 43 -6.30 -10.06 -20.54
N ARG A 44 -6.49 -8.79 -20.92
CA ARG A 44 -5.45 -7.77 -20.78
C ARG A 44 -5.76 -6.91 -19.57
N TYR A 45 -4.70 -6.58 -18.85
CA TYR A 45 -4.76 -5.70 -17.71
C TYR A 45 -4.17 -4.34 -18.07
N THR A 46 -4.85 -3.27 -17.66
CA THR A 46 -4.35 -1.90 -17.75
C THR A 46 -4.13 -1.35 -16.34
N LEU A 47 -2.94 -0.81 -16.09
CA LEU A 47 -2.64 -0.09 -14.85
C LEU A 47 -2.88 1.41 -15.02
N ARG A 48 -3.52 2.01 -14.02
CA ARG A 48 -3.76 3.46 -13.98
C ARG A 48 -3.50 4.00 -12.58
N VAL A 49 -2.87 5.16 -12.51
CA VAL A 49 -2.62 5.86 -11.25
C VAL A 49 -3.65 6.98 -11.07
N PHE A 50 -4.25 7.06 -9.90
CA PHE A 50 -5.24 8.08 -9.53
C PHE A 50 -4.91 8.68 -8.18
N LEU A 51 -5.19 9.97 -8.01
CA LEU A 51 -5.40 10.58 -6.70
C LEU A 51 -6.76 10.13 -6.15
N SER A 52 -6.89 10.05 -4.83
CA SER A 52 -8.19 9.73 -4.21
C SER A 52 -9.34 10.65 -4.65
N ALA A 53 -9.03 11.93 -4.89
CA ALA A 53 -9.98 12.92 -5.37
C ALA A 53 -10.44 12.71 -6.83
N GLU A 54 -9.70 11.92 -7.61
CA GLU A 54 -10.00 11.63 -9.02
C GLU A 54 -10.90 10.40 -9.18
N LEU A 55 -11.02 9.56 -8.15
CA LEU A 55 -11.89 8.40 -8.17
C LEU A 55 -13.36 8.81 -8.10
N ASN A 56 -14.16 8.30 -9.04
CA ASN A 56 -15.62 8.43 -8.99
C ASN A 56 -16.22 7.45 -7.96
N GLN A 57 -17.52 7.62 -7.63
CA GLN A 57 -18.17 6.80 -6.61
C GLN A 57 -18.15 5.30 -6.94
N ALA A 58 -18.41 4.93 -8.20
CA ALA A 58 -18.41 3.52 -8.60
C ALA A 58 -17.03 2.87 -8.42
N GLN A 59 -15.94 3.58 -8.73
CA GLN A 59 -14.58 3.09 -8.48
C GLN A 59 -14.30 2.92 -6.99
N LYS A 60 -14.74 3.90 -6.16
CA LYS A 60 -14.60 3.82 -4.70
C LYS A 60 -15.36 2.63 -4.12
N ASP A 61 -16.57 2.38 -4.61
CA ASP A 61 -17.40 1.26 -4.17
C ASP A 61 -16.71 -0.08 -4.48
N VAL A 62 -16.16 -0.25 -5.69
CA VAL A 62 -15.43 -1.48 -6.06
C VAL A 62 -14.15 -1.65 -5.23
N VAL A 63 -13.36 -0.59 -5.06
CA VAL A 63 -12.16 -0.60 -4.20
C VAL A 63 -12.52 -1.01 -2.76
N TRP A 64 -13.60 -0.45 -2.22
CA TRP A 64 -14.10 -0.80 -0.90
C TRP A 64 -14.53 -2.27 -0.82
N THR A 65 -15.32 -2.77 -1.79
CA THR A 65 -15.76 -4.16 -1.82
C THR A 65 -14.58 -5.12 -1.82
N ILE A 66 -13.58 -4.89 -2.70
CA ILE A 66 -12.38 -5.75 -2.76
C ILE A 66 -11.65 -5.74 -1.41
N PHE A 67 -11.49 -4.56 -0.80
CA PHE A 67 -10.85 -4.45 0.52
C PHE A 67 -11.63 -5.19 1.61
N GLU A 68 -12.93 -4.92 1.72
CA GLU A 68 -13.80 -5.50 2.75
C GLU A 68 -13.84 -7.03 2.64
N ASP A 69 -14.04 -7.58 1.44
CA ASP A 69 -14.06 -9.02 1.17
C ASP A 69 -12.75 -9.72 1.54
N ASN A 70 -11.64 -9.02 1.44
CA ASN A 70 -10.31 -9.57 1.71
C ASN A 70 -9.88 -9.42 3.17
N MET A 71 -10.26 -8.31 3.81
CA MET A 71 -9.62 -7.85 5.04
C MET A 71 -10.54 -7.83 6.26
N ARG A 72 -11.86 -7.88 6.09
CA ARG A 72 -12.81 -7.77 7.22
C ARG A 72 -12.51 -8.77 8.35
N ASP A 73 -12.29 -10.03 8.02
CA ASP A 73 -12.03 -11.07 9.02
C ASP A 73 -10.67 -10.87 9.70
N LEU A 74 -9.64 -10.46 8.96
CA LEU A 74 -8.34 -10.16 9.53
C LEU A 74 -8.41 -9.00 10.52
N TYR A 75 -9.05 -7.89 10.14
CA TYR A 75 -9.24 -6.75 11.04
C TYR A 75 -10.09 -7.10 12.26
N THR A 76 -11.20 -7.83 12.07
CA THR A 76 -12.10 -8.24 13.17
C THR A 76 -11.36 -9.06 14.23
N ASN A 77 -10.44 -9.93 13.80
CA ASN A 77 -9.67 -10.80 14.68
C ASN A 77 -8.30 -10.22 15.09
N SER A 78 -8.03 -8.96 14.78
CA SER A 78 -6.79 -8.27 15.13
C SER A 78 -6.99 -7.24 16.24
N SER A 79 -5.88 -6.76 16.80
CA SER A 79 -5.82 -5.65 17.74
C SER A 79 -6.32 -4.32 17.14
N PHE A 80 -6.37 -4.21 15.81
CA PHE A 80 -6.82 -3.01 15.10
C PHE A 80 -8.35 -2.88 15.11
N GLY A 81 -9.06 -4.01 15.11
CA GLY A 81 -10.53 -4.06 15.07
C GLY A 81 -11.13 -3.69 13.71
N TRP A 82 -12.42 -4.00 13.53
CA TRP A 82 -13.15 -3.67 12.30
C TRP A 82 -14.01 -2.41 12.49
N ASP A 83 -13.59 -1.30 11.88
CA ASP A 83 -14.31 -0.01 11.87
C ASP A 83 -14.40 0.54 10.44
N PRO A 84 -15.46 0.18 9.68
CA PRO A 84 -15.61 0.58 8.28
C PRO A 84 -15.62 2.10 8.06
N PRO A 85 -16.35 2.92 8.83
CA PRO A 85 -16.30 4.38 8.66
C PRO A 85 -14.88 4.94 8.76
N SER A 86 -14.11 4.57 9.80
CA SER A 86 -12.74 5.03 9.96
C SER A 86 -11.83 4.55 8.83
N LYS A 87 -11.97 3.29 8.41
CA LYS A 87 -11.15 2.74 7.32
C LYS A 87 -11.51 3.34 5.95
N LEU A 88 -12.76 3.68 5.69
CA LEU A 88 -13.16 4.43 4.49
C LEU A 88 -12.55 5.83 4.45
N GLU A 89 -12.52 6.54 5.60
CA GLU A 89 -11.88 7.85 5.72
C GLU A 89 -10.36 7.77 5.49
N GLU A 90 -9.71 6.72 6.01
CA GLU A 90 -8.29 6.43 5.77
C GLU A 90 -8.03 6.11 4.29
N LEU A 91 -8.81 5.18 3.73
CA LEU A 91 -8.67 4.68 2.37
C LEU A 91 -8.78 5.84 1.37
N PHE A 92 -9.84 6.65 1.49
CA PHE A 92 -10.12 7.76 0.58
C PHE A 92 -9.67 9.12 1.10
N ASN A 93 -8.61 9.16 1.91
CA ASN A 93 -7.98 10.41 2.31
C ASN A 93 -7.45 11.18 1.08
N LYS A 94 -7.47 12.52 1.14
CA LYS A 94 -6.96 13.40 0.08
C LYS A 94 -5.49 13.15 -0.32
N LEU A 95 -4.68 12.59 0.58
CA LEU A 95 -3.28 12.26 0.31
C LEU A 95 -3.11 10.89 -0.35
N SER A 96 -4.10 10.01 -0.25
CA SER A 96 -4.07 8.67 -0.83
C SER A 96 -3.98 8.71 -2.36
N ARG A 97 -3.16 7.82 -2.90
CA ARG A 97 -2.99 7.53 -4.32
C ARG A 97 -3.29 6.06 -4.54
N PHE A 98 -3.79 5.75 -5.73
CA PHE A 98 -4.19 4.41 -6.10
C PHE A 98 -3.50 4.02 -7.39
N VAL A 99 -2.91 2.83 -7.41
CA VAL A 99 -2.66 2.10 -8.65
C VAL A 99 -3.84 1.15 -8.82
N LEU A 100 -4.70 1.37 -9.80
CA LEU A 100 -5.80 0.48 -10.15
C LEU A 100 -5.39 -0.42 -11.31
N VAL A 101 -5.78 -1.70 -11.23
CA VAL A 101 -5.66 -2.66 -12.33
C VAL A 101 -7.07 -2.93 -12.87
N GLU A 102 -7.26 -2.64 -14.14
CA GLU A 102 -8.53 -2.83 -14.85
C GLU A 102 -8.38 -3.92 -15.92
N THR A 103 -9.41 -4.74 -16.11
CA THR A 103 -9.51 -5.66 -17.26
C THR A 103 -9.98 -4.93 -18.52
N ASN A 104 -9.97 -5.62 -19.67
CA ASN A 104 -10.40 -5.12 -20.97
C ASN A 104 -11.79 -4.42 -20.97
N ASP A 105 -12.69 -4.86 -20.09
CA ASP A 105 -14.06 -4.35 -19.92
C ASP A 105 -14.15 -3.22 -18.88
N HIS A 106 -13.02 -2.68 -18.41
CA HIS A 106 -12.89 -1.64 -17.39
C HIS A 106 -13.31 -2.08 -15.97
N THR A 107 -13.39 -3.38 -15.71
CA THR A 107 -13.61 -3.88 -14.35
C THR A 107 -12.33 -3.76 -13.52
N ILE A 108 -12.40 -3.10 -12.36
CA ILE A 108 -11.26 -3.05 -11.42
C ILE A 108 -11.14 -4.40 -10.73
N VAL A 109 -9.97 -5.03 -10.85
CA VAL A 109 -9.70 -6.36 -10.32
C VAL A 109 -8.61 -6.39 -9.27
N ALA A 110 -7.83 -5.31 -9.14
CA ALA A 110 -6.82 -5.17 -8.12
C ALA A 110 -6.49 -3.70 -7.90
N PHE A 111 -5.97 -3.38 -6.73
CA PHE A 111 -5.41 -2.07 -6.46
C PHE A 111 -4.29 -2.09 -5.43
N ALA A 112 -3.44 -1.07 -5.49
CA ALA A 112 -2.60 -0.66 -4.37
C ALA A 112 -2.95 0.77 -3.97
N MET A 113 -3.17 1.02 -2.68
CA MET A 113 -3.32 2.35 -2.10
C MET A 113 -2.04 2.72 -1.37
N PHE A 114 -1.47 3.86 -1.71
CA PHE A 114 -0.21 4.33 -1.15
C PHE A 114 -0.19 5.83 -0.90
N ARG A 115 0.78 6.24 -0.08
CA ARG A 115 1.14 7.64 0.14
C ARG A 115 2.65 7.81 0.12
N PHE A 116 3.09 9.04 -0.08
CA PHE A 116 4.45 9.43 0.22
C PHE A 116 4.45 10.00 1.63
N GLU A 117 5.26 9.39 2.50
CA GLU A 117 5.36 9.74 3.91
C GLU A 117 6.84 9.97 4.25
N HIS A 118 7.09 10.53 5.44
CA HIS A 118 8.43 10.72 5.98
C HIS A 118 8.47 10.03 7.34
N GLU A 119 9.20 8.93 7.44
CA GLU A 119 9.24 8.03 8.59
C GLU A 119 10.70 7.90 9.05
N GLU A 120 10.97 8.20 10.32
CA GLU A 120 12.32 8.07 10.94
C GLU A 120 13.48 8.65 10.10
N ASP A 121 13.30 9.87 9.58
CA ASP A 121 14.26 10.59 8.70
C ASP A 121 14.40 10.03 7.27
N GLU A 122 13.58 9.05 6.87
CA GLU A 122 13.55 8.49 5.52
C GLU A 122 12.29 8.90 4.74
N ASP A 123 12.46 9.26 3.47
CA ASP A 123 11.33 9.49 2.56
C ASP A 123 10.83 8.15 1.98
N VAL A 124 9.60 7.76 2.33
CA VAL A 124 9.08 6.42 2.00
C VAL A 124 7.83 6.46 1.13
N LEU A 125 7.70 5.46 0.26
CA LEU A 125 6.41 5.11 -0.33
C LEU A 125 5.72 4.08 0.58
N TYR A 126 4.75 4.53 1.36
CA TYR A 126 3.98 3.68 2.25
C TYR A 126 2.79 3.05 1.52
N CYS A 127 2.82 1.74 1.31
CA CYS A 127 1.73 0.94 0.78
C CYS A 127 0.79 0.54 1.92
N TYR A 128 -0.33 1.24 2.04
CA TYR A 128 -1.34 0.99 3.06
C TYR A 128 -2.20 -0.24 2.76
N ASP A 129 -2.55 -0.44 1.49
CA ASP A 129 -3.40 -1.56 1.07
C ASP A 129 -2.94 -2.08 -0.29
N LEU A 130 -2.73 -3.39 -0.42
CA LEU A 130 -2.53 -4.07 -1.69
C LEU A 130 -3.53 -5.21 -1.77
N GLN A 131 -4.47 -5.11 -2.71
CA GLN A 131 -5.63 -5.97 -2.76
C GLN A 131 -5.85 -6.52 -4.16
N ILE A 132 -6.06 -7.83 -4.25
CA ILE A 132 -6.44 -8.52 -5.48
C ILE A 132 -7.82 -9.13 -5.27
N HIS A 133 -8.72 -8.90 -6.22
CA HIS A 133 -10.02 -9.57 -6.24
C HIS A 133 -9.83 -11.09 -6.24
N GLN A 134 -10.66 -11.82 -5.49
CA GLN A 134 -10.43 -13.23 -5.19
C GLN A 134 -10.30 -14.11 -6.44
N SER A 135 -11.10 -13.83 -7.48
CA SER A 135 -11.07 -14.56 -8.77
C SER A 135 -9.83 -14.30 -9.61
N GLN A 136 -9.00 -13.31 -9.24
CA GLN A 136 -7.82 -12.87 -9.99
C GLN A 136 -6.54 -13.08 -9.18
N ARG A 137 -6.58 -13.86 -8.11
CA ARG A 137 -5.40 -14.21 -7.32
C ARG A 137 -4.54 -15.24 -8.04
N ARG A 138 -3.24 -15.24 -7.75
CA ARG A 138 -2.24 -16.15 -8.35
C ARG A 138 -2.03 -16.00 -9.87
N THR A 139 -2.43 -14.87 -10.45
CA THR A 139 -2.19 -14.50 -11.87
C THR A 139 -0.99 -13.56 -12.06
N GLY A 140 -0.26 -13.24 -10.99
CA GLY A 140 0.88 -12.31 -11.02
C GLY A 140 0.54 -10.83 -10.77
N LEU A 141 -0.75 -10.47 -10.64
CA LEU A 141 -1.17 -9.08 -10.38
C LEU A 141 -0.60 -8.47 -9.09
N GLY A 142 -0.39 -9.27 -8.05
CA GLY A 142 0.28 -8.80 -6.82
C GLY A 142 1.71 -8.34 -7.10
N THR A 143 2.48 -9.17 -7.80
CA THR A 143 3.85 -8.85 -8.21
C THR A 143 3.88 -7.60 -9.09
N LEU A 144 2.95 -7.50 -10.03
CA LEU A 144 2.81 -6.34 -10.91
C LEU A 144 2.55 -5.05 -10.12
N LEU A 145 1.69 -5.09 -9.09
CA LEU A 145 1.43 -3.94 -8.23
C LEU A 145 2.67 -3.55 -7.42
N VAL A 146 3.40 -4.50 -6.82
CA VAL A 146 4.63 -4.19 -6.09
C VAL A 146 5.67 -3.53 -7.01
N GLN A 147 5.87 -4.08 -8.22
CA GLN A 147 6.76 -3.49 -9.22
C GLN A 147 6.33 -2.07 -9.63
N ALA A 148 5.03 -1.82 -9.75
CA ALA A 148 4.52 -0.48 -10.04
C ALA A 148 4.83 0.50 -8.88
N LEU A 149 4.69 0.06 -7.62
CA LEU A 149 5.05 0.88 -6.46
C LEU A 149 6.56 1.14 -6.42
N GLU A 150 7.40 0.14 -6.70
CA GLU A 150 8.86 0.33 -6.78
C GLU A 150 9.25 1.35 -7.86
N ALA A 151 8.64 1.25 -9.05
CA ALA A 151 8.88 2.20 -10.14
C ALA A 151 8.43 3.62 -9.77
N ILE A 152 7.27 3.76 -9.12
CA ILE A 152 6.77 5.06 -8.64
C ILE A 152 7.70 5.63 -7.57
N GLY A 153 8.07 4.84 -6.55
CA GLY A 153 8.96 5.27 -5.48
C GLY A 153 10.31 5.71 -6.03
N THR A 154 10.89 4.94 -6.95
CA THR A 154 12.17 5.28 -7.61
C THR A 154 12.07 6.59 -8.38
N ALA A 155 11.00 6.77 -9.16
CA ALA A 155 10.78 7.99 -9.94
C ALA A 155 10.62 9.24 -9.05
N TRP A 156 10.08 9.06 -7.84
CA TRP A 156 9.90 10.12 -6.84
C TRP A 156 11.06 10.21 -5.84
N ARG A 157 12.12 9.42 -6.02
CA ARG A 157 13.32 9.38 -5.15
C ARG A 157 13.00 9.02 -3.70
N MET A 158 12.03 8.13 -3.50
CA MET A 158 11.78 7.52 -2.20
C MET A 158 12.90 6.52 -1.90
N GLU A 159 13.29 6.42 -0.64
CA GLU A 159 14.39 5.57 -0.19
C GLU A 159 13.97 4.10 -0.16
N LYS A 160 12.72 3.84 0.25
CA LYS A 160 12.14 2.50 0.33
C LYS A 160 10.63 2.47 0.02
N ILE A 161 10.14 1.29 -0.34
CA ILE A 161 8.71 0.94 -0.16
C ILE A 161 8.54 0.35 1.24
N MET A 162 7.43 0.66 1.90
CA MET A 162 7.11 0.20 3.25
C MET A 162 5.64 -0.22 3.35
N LEU A 163 5.31 -1.20 4.19
CA LEU A 163 3.93 -1.62 4.46
C LEU A 163 3.78 -2.27 5.83
N THR A 164 2.54 -2.38 6.31
CA THR A 164 2.17 -3.19 7.47
C THR A 164 1.50 -4.48 7.03
N VAL A 165 1.82 -5.60 7.67
CA VAL A 165 1.16 -6.88 7.43
C VAL A 165 0.73 -7.52 8.75
N PHE A 166 -0.49 -8.04 8.83
CA PHE A 166 -0.92 -8.84 9.97
C PHE A 166 -0.19 -10.18 10.00
N LYS A 167 0.28 -10.59 11.18
CA LYS A 167 0.93 -11.90 11.42
C LYS A 167 0.01 -13.07 11.07
N ALA A 168 -1.30 -12.90 11.25
CA ALA A 168 -2.31 -13.88 10.85
C ALA A 168 -2.39 -14.08 9.32
N ASN A 169 -1.90 -13.13 8.51
CA ASN A 169 -1.94 -13.20 7.05
C ASN A 169 -0.68 -13.85 6.46
N ALA A 170 -0.47 -15.13 6.80
CA ALA A 170 0.70 -15.90 6.38
C ALA A 170 0.90 -15.97 4.85
N ASN A 171 -0.19 -15.84 4.07
CA ASN A 171 -0.09 -15.79 2.60
C ASN A 171 0.52 -14.47 2.11
N ALA A 172 0.12 -13.33 2.69
CA ALA A 172 0.67 -12.04 2.34
C ALA A 172 2.14 -11.93 2.77
N ILE A 173 2.50 -12.44 3.96
CA ILE A 173 3.89 -12.46 4.44
C ILE A 173 4.79 -13.17 3.43
N LYS A 174 4.46 -14.42 3.08
CA LYS A 174 5.22 -15.19 2.08
C LYS A 174 5.31 -14.50 0.72
N PHE A 175 4.24 -13.81 0.32
CA PHE A 175 4.23 -13.04 -0.91
C PHE A 175 5.19 -11.85 -0.85
N TYR A 176 5.17 -11.07 0.23
CA TYR A 176 6.05 -9.91 0.40
C TYR A 176 7.52 -10.30 0.55
N GLU A 177 7.81 -11.38 1.29
CA GLU A 177 9.16 -11.96 1.37
C GLU A 177 9.67 -12.37 -0.02
N ALA A 178 8.84 -13.04 -0.82
CA ALA A 178 9.19 -13.42 -2.18
C ALA A 178 9.37 -12.22 -3.13
N ALA A 179 8.72 -11.10 -2.84
CA ALA A 179 8.91 -9.83 -3.54
C ALA A 179 10.17 -9.06 -3.06
N GLY A 180 10.85 -9.56 -2.03
CA GLY A 180 12.08 -9.00 -1.48
C GLY A 180 11.87 -7.94 -0.40
N LEU A 181 10.68 -7.86 0.19
CA LEU A 181 10.47 -7.08 1.42
C LEU A 181 10.94 -7.90 2.63
N ALA A 182 11.55 -7.22 3.59
CA ALA A 182 12.00 -7.79 4.85
C ALA A 182 11.43 -6.98 6.02
N MET A 183 11.55 -7.50 7.24
CA MET A 183 11.15 -6.75 8.44
C MET A 183 11.95 -5.46 8.52
N ASP A 184 11.23 -4.34 8.63
CA ASP A 184 11.83 -3.02 8.77
C ASP A 184 12.31 -2.80 10.21
N GLU A 185 13.36 -1.99 10.39
CA GLU A 185 13.93 -1.67 11.70
C GLU A 185 12.92 -0.95 12.61
N SER A 186 11.93 -0.26 12.03
CA SER A 186 10.82 0.38 12.77
C SER A 186 9.73 -0.60 13.23
N SER A 187 9.80 -1.88 12.84
CA SER A 187 8.81 -2.87 13.25
C SER A 187 8.88 -3.13 14.76
N PRO A 188 7.76 -3.18 15.51
CA PRO A 188 7.78 -3.40 16.97
C PRO A 188 8.40 -4.74 17.42
N ASN A 189 8.62 -5.66 16.47
CA ASN A 189 9.26 -6.96 16.69
C ASN A 189 10.63 -7.09 16.02
N TYR A 190 11.21 -5.99 15.53
CA TYR A 190 12.61 -5.97 15.12
C TYR A 190 13.48 -6.02 16.38
N LEU A 191 14.46 -6.93 16.41
CA LEU A 191 15.34 -7.11 17.56
C LEU A 191 16.61 -6.27 17.35
N HIS A 192 16.74 -5.16 18.07
CA HIS A 192 17.93 -4.32 17.97
C HIS A 192 19.12 -4.91 18.74
N GLU A 193 20.33 -4.47 18.40
CA GLU A 193 21.55 -4.93 19.07
C GLU A 193 21.50 -4.62 20.57
N GLY A 194 21.60 -5.66 21.39
CA GLY A 194 21.55 -5.55 22.85
C GLY A 194 20.19 -5.79 23.47
N GLU A 195 19.13 -5.91 22.68
CA GLU A 195 17.80 -6.30 23.15
C GLU A 195 17.62 -7.81 23.27
N THR A 196 16.70 -8.21 24.13
CA THR A 196 16.29 -9.60 24.31
C THR A 196 14.85 -9.81 23.81
N PRO A 197 14.50 -11.02 23.33
CA PRO A 197 13.15 -11.28 22.81
C PRO A 197 12.00 -11.00 23.80
N ASP A 198 12.28 -11.03 25.11
CA ASP A 198 11.30 -10.74 26.17
C ASP A 198 10.95 -9.23 26.27
N GLU A 199 11.75 -8.36 25.64
CA GLU A 199 11.53 -6.90 25.60
C GLU A 199 10.68 -6.46 24.42
N LEU A 200 10.43 -7.33 23.43
CA LEU A 200 9.66 -7.01 22.23
C LEU A 200 8.17 -6.79 22.54
N GLU A 201 7.56 -5.84 21.84
CA GLU A 201 6.13 -5.61 21.96
C GLU A 201 5.32 -6.81 21.45
N VAL A 202 4.27 -7.18 22.20
CA VAL A 202 3.33 -8.21 21.77
C VAL A 202 2.27 -7.58 20.88
N VAL A 203 2.61 -7.44 19.60
CA VAL A 203 1.69 -6.99 18.54
C VAL A 203 1.39 -8.10 17.54
N ASP A 204 0.28 -7.97 16.81
CA ASP A 204 -0.23 -8.95 15.85
C ASP A 204 0.02 -8.55 14.38
N TYR A 205 0.94 -7.61 14.16
CA TYR A 205 1.39 -7.15 12.85
C TYR A 205 2.91 -6.94 12.84
N ASP A 206 3.49 -6.86 11.65
CA ASP A 206 4.88 -6.46 11.42
C ASP A 206 4.91 -5.34 10.37
N ILE A 207 5.96 -4.51 10.42
CA ILE A 207 6.28 -3.54 9.37
C ILE A 207 7.35 -4.15 8.47
N LEU A 208 7.09 -4.16 7.17
CA LEU A 208 8.04 -4.64 6.16
C LEU A 208 8.47 -3.50 5.25
N SER A 209 9.71 -3.55 4.76
CA SER A 209 10.21 -2.60 3.78
C SER A 209 11.15 -3.23 2.77
N LYS A 210 11.39 -2.51 1.68
CA LYS A 210 12.39 -2.83 0.65
C LYS A 210 13.04 -1.54 0.16
N PRO A 211 14.37 -1.38 0.30
CA PRO A 211 15.11 -0.27 -0.28
C PRO A 211 14.96 -0.21 -1.80
N LEU A 212 14.77 0.99 -2.33
CA LEU A 212 14.66 1.25 -3.78
C LEU A 212 15.99 1.64 -4.41
N PHE A 213 16.89 2.17 -3.59
CA PHE A 213 18.28 2.39 -3.94
C PHE A 213 19.12 1.51 -3.03
N LEU A 214 20.13 0.85 -3.60
CA LEU A 214 21.19 0.27 -2.78
C LEU A 214 22.07 1.43 -2.29
N PRO A 215 22.45 1.47 -0.99
CA PRO A 215 23.40 2.45 -0.48
C PRO A 215 24.77 2.37 -1.20
#